data_AF-A0A2V5R1L7-F1
#
_entry.id   AF-A0A2V5R1L7-F1
#
_cell.length_a   1.000
_cell.length_b   1.000
_cell.length_c   1.000
_cell.angle_alpha   90.00
_cell.angle_beta   90.00
_cell.angle_gamma   90.00
#
_symmetry.space_group_name_H-M   'P 1'
#
loop_
_entity.id
_entity.type
_entity.pdbx_description
1 polymer ?
#
loop_
_entity_poly.entity_id
_entity_poly.type
_entity_poly.pdbx_seq_one_letter_code
_entity_poly.pdbx_strand_id
1 'polypeptide(L)'
;MAVGITELPADAWLGDYTGTLDYSVGGGPMIWRSPLWMPLAWEVVALQFGYIGLRLWERFGRSGLLLIAPLGAVNIPFYEEMARKIHWWQYIGCRMVSFTPWYIILGEFGIALAFALLARRLRRGSWRAAVVAGIAGGLLIFACYTAAFFITDRLFP
;
A
#
# COMPACT_ATOMS: atom_id res chain seq x y z
N MET A 1 -9.13 9.87 -5.61
CA MET A 1 -9.98 9.46 -4.47
C MET A 1 -10.50 8.02 -4.57
N ALA A 2 -10.52 7.40 -5.75
CA ALA A 2 -11.02 6.03 -5.87
C ALA A 2 -10.10 5.02 -5.16
N VAL A 3 -8.77 5.15 -5.27
CA VAL A 3 -7.82 4.22 -4.61
C VAL A 3 -8.05 4.25 -3.12
N GLY A 4 -8.07 5.45 -2.55
CA GLY A 4 -8.27 5.72 -1.13
C GLY A 4 -9.68 5.43 -0.58
N ILE A 5 -10.64 4.99 -1.39
CA ILE A 5 -11.89 4.44 -0.83
C ILE A 5 -11.86 2.91 -0.94
N THR A 6 -11.22 2.39 -1.98
CA THR A 6 -11.20 0.97 -2.30
C THR A 6 -10.11 0.17 -1.58
N GLU A 7 -9.23 0.83 -0.86
CA GLU A 7 -8.24 0.23 0.04
C GLU A 7 -8.78 -0.02 1.45
N LEU A 8 -9.81 0.71 1.90
CA LEU A 8 -10.44 0.50 3.21
C LEU A 8 -10.77 -0.98 3.54
N PRO A 9 -11.23 -1.82 2.58
CA PRO A 9 -11.38 -3.25 2.82
C PRO A 9 -10.08 -3.98 3.17
N ALA A 10 -8.92 -3.53 2.66
CA ALA A 10 -7.62 -4.11 2.96
C ALA A 10 -7.22 -3.83 4.41
N ASP A 11 -7.38 -2.58 4.87
CA ASP A 11 -7.14 -2.21 6.26
C ASP A 11 -8.09 -2.97 7.20
N ALA A 12 -9.38 -3.06 6.85
CA ALA A 12 -10.35 -3.81 7.63
C ALA A 12 -9.99 -5.30 7.69
N TRP A 13 -9.50 -5.88 6.60
CA TRP A 13 -9.02 -7.26 6.58
C TRP A 13 -7.77 -7.46 7.44
N LEU A 14 -6.82 -6.51 7.41
CA LEU A 14 -5.62 -6.55 8.26
C LEU A 14 -5.92 -6.36 9.76
N GLY A 15 -6.96 -5.58 10.09
CA GLY A 15 -7.40 -5.42 11.48
C GLY A 15 -8.23 -6.60 11.98
N ASP A 16 -9.28 -6.97 11.25
CA ASP A 16 -10.32 -7.89 11.72
C ASP A 16 -10.00 -9.37 11.43
N TYR A 17 -9.37 -9.69 10.30
CA TYR A 17 -9.11 -11.08 9.90
C TYR A 17 -7.72 -11.56 10.30
N THR A 18 -6.67 -10.79 9.98
CA THR A 18 -5.31 -11.18 10.38
C THR A 18 -5.03 -10.84 11.84
N GLY A 19 -5.74 -9.85 12.40
CA GLY A 19 -5.54 -9.39 13.77
C GLY A 19 -4.19 -8.69 13.97
N THR A 20 -3.58 -8.22 12.88
CA THR A 20 -2.20 -7.73 12.90
C THR A 20 -2.09 -6.23 12.99
N LEU A 21 -3.11 -5.48 12.55
CA LEU A 21 -3.07 -4.03 12.44
C LEU A 21 -4.03 -3.36 13.42
N ASP A 22 -3.52 -2.39 14.18
CA ASP A 22 -4.29 -1.64 15.17
C ASP A 22 -4.12 -0.13 14.99
N TYR A 23 -5.17 0.51 14.49
CA TYR A 23 -5.29 1.97 14.34
C TYR A 23 -5.86 2.67 15.59
N SER A 24 -6.40 1.94 16.56
CA SER A 24 -7.10 2.53 17.71
C SER A 24 -6.17 3.31 18.64
N VAL A 25 -4.88 2.96 18.65
CA VAL A 25 -3.84 3.64 19.42
C VAL A 25 -3.69 5.13 19.10
N GLY A 26 -4.06 5.55 17.88
CA GLY A 26 -3.97 6.95 17.46
C GLY A 26 -5.10 7.85 17.97
N GLY A 27 -6.23 7.27 18.43
CA GLY A 27 -7.36 8.00 19.01
C GLY A 27 -8.09 9.00 18.08
N GLY A 28 -7.78 9.01 16.78
CA GLY A 28 -8.36 9.92 15.80
C GLY A 28 -9.72 9.47 15.26
N PRO A 29 -10.41 10.32 14.47
CA PRO A 29 -11.65 9.93 13.80
C PRO A 29 -11.38 8.78 12.82
N MET A 30 -12.25 7.78 12.84
CA MET A 30 -12.15 6.55 12.05
C MET A 30 -13.24 6.49 11.00
N ILE A 31 -12.91 5.96 9.82
CA ILE A 31 -13.84 5.50 8.80
C ILE A 31 -13.71 3.99 8.69
N TRP A 32 -14.77 3.28 9.07
CA TRP A 32 -14.78 1.81 9.18
C TRP A 32 -13.68 1.29 10.12
N ARG A 33 -12.52 0.86 9.59
CA ARG A 33 -11.36 0.38 10.36
C ARG A 33 -10.09 1.20 10.15
N SER A 34 -10.15 2.27 9.36
CA SER A 34 -9.00 3.12 9.05
C SER A 34 -9.18 4.55 9.58
N PRO A 35 -8.10 5.29 9.85
CA PRO A 35 -8.19 6.72 10.14
C PRO A 35 -8.87 7.48 8.99
N LEU A 36 -9.65 8.53 9.31
CA LEU A 36 -10.39 9.32 8.32
C LEU A 36 -9.50 9.90 7.19
N TRP A 37 -8.24 10.16 7.50
CA TRP A 37 -7.26 10.71 6.54
C TRP A 37 -6.57 9.63 5.69
N MET A 38 -6.72 8.34 6.02
CA MET A 38 -6.07 7.22 5.32
C MET A 38 -6.40 7.18 3.82
N PRO A 39 -7.68 7.38 3.40
CA PRO A 39 -8.03 7.59 2.00
C PRO A 39 -7.15 8.59 1.25
N LEU A 40 -6.91 9.74 1.88
CA LEU A 40 -6.11 10.80 1.26
C LEU A 40 -4.63 10.43 1.22
N ALA A 41 -4.12 9.79 2.26
CA ALA A 41 -2.74 9.32 2.30
C ALA A 41 -2.46 8.31 1.17
N TRP A 42 -3.35 7.34 0.96
CA TRP A 42 -3.21 6.37 -0.13
C TRP A 42 -3.28 6.98 -1.52
N GLU A 43 -4.03 8.06 -1.70
CA GLU A 43 -4.02 8.81 -2.97
C GLU A 43 -2.67 9.49 -3.21
N VAL A 44 -2.05 10.04 -2.18
CA VAL A 44 -0.69 10.60 -2.27
C VAL A 44 0.32 9.51 -2.61
N VAL A 45 0.24 8.36 -1.95
CA VAL A 45 1.10 7.19 -2.21
C VAL A 45 0.93 6.69 -3.65
N ALA A 46 -0.31 6.55 -4.11
CA ALA A 46 -0.62 6.11 -5.46
C ALA A 46 -0.07 7.09 -6.51
N LEU A 47 -0.21 8.39 -6.28
CA LEU A 47 0.35 9.42 -7.15
C LEU A 47 1.89 9.39 -7.14
N GLN A 48 2.51 9.28 -5.97
CA GLN A 48 3.96 9.24 -5.80
C GLN A 48 4.57 8.05 -6.55
N PHE A 49 4.14 6.83 -6.27
CA PHE A 49 4.68 5.64 -6.91
C PHE A 49 4.26 5.51 -8.37
N GLY A 50 3.03 5.90 -8.71
CA GLY A 50 2.56 5.94 -10.09
C GLY A 50 3.42 6.88 -10.94
N TYR A 51 3.67 8.10 -10.46
CA TYR A 51 4.48 9.09 -11.18
C TYR A 51 5.95 8.68 -11.25
N ILE A 52 6.60 8.35 -10.13
CA ILE A 52 8.02 7.95 -10.12
C ILE A 52 8.21 6.69 -10.99
N GLY A 53 7.33 5.70 -10.86
CA GLY A 53 7.35 4.48 -11.66
C GLY A 53 7.19 4.76 -13.15
N LEU A 54 6.31 5.68 -13.53
CA LEU A 54 6.16 6.12 -14.93
C LEU A 54 7.46 6.76 -15.46
N ARG A 55 8.09 7.64 -14.68
CA ARG A 55 9.33 8.32 -15.10
C ARG A 55 10.51 7.36 -15.20
N LEU A 56 10.62 6.42 -14.26
CA LEU A 56 11.62 5.35 -14.32
C LEU A 56 11.41 4.46 -15.55
N TRP A 57 10.15 4.13 -15.86
CA TRP A 57 9.82 3.39 -17.07
C TRP A 57 10.19 4.16 -18.35
N GLU A 58 9.89 5.46 -18.42
CA GLU A 58 10.23 6.29 -19.59
C GLU A 58 11.74 6.35 -19.81
N ARG A 59 12.53 6.40 -18.73
CA ARG A 59 13.99 6.53 -18.80
C ARG A 59 14.71 5.21 -19.04
N PHE A 60 14.25 4.13 -18.42
CA PHE A 60 14.96 2.84 -18.38
C PHE A 60 14.16 1.67 -18.98
N GLY A 61 12.92 1.91 -19.43
CA GLY A 61 12.04 0.86 -19.95
C GLY A 61 11.64 -0.13 -18.86
N ARG A 62 11.70 -1.43 -19.18
CA ARG A 62 11.31 -2.52 -18.26
C ARG A 62 12.17 -2.57 -16.99
N SER A 63 13.44 -2.20 -17.05
CA SER A 63 14.31 -2.17 -15.87
C SER A 63 13.90 -1.07 -14.87
N GLY A 64 13.15 -0.04 -15.30
CA GLY A 64 12.54 0.92 -14.38
C GLY A 64 11.59 0.28 -13.37
N LEU A 65 10.96 -0.86 -13.71
CA LEU A 65 10.12 -1.62 -12.79
C LEU A 65 10.95 -2.30 -11.69
N LEU A 66 12.19 -2.69 -11.98
CA LEU A 66 13.11 -3.27 -11.00
C LEU A 66 13.59 -2.24 -9.97
N LEU A 67 13.44 -0.94 -10.26
CA LEU A 67 13.82 0.15 -9.37
C LEU A 67 12.66 0.62 -8.50
N ILE A 68 11.43 0.67 -9.05
CA ILE A 68 10.27 1.18 -8.30
C ILE A 68 9.80 0.22 -7.20
N ALA A 69 9.88 -1.09 -7.43
CA ALA A 69 9.39 -2.07 -6.47
C ALA A 69 10.24 -2.11 -5.17
N PRO A 70 11.59 -2.09 -5.22
CA PRO A 70 12.41 -1.90 -4.03
C PRO A 70 12.18 -0.55 -3.33
N LEU A 71 11.90 0.52 -4.08
CA LEU A 71 11.57 1.81 -3.48
C LEU A 71 10.28 1.72 -2.65
N GLY A 72 9.26 1.01 -3.12
CA GLY A 72 8.07 0.69 -2.33
C GLY A 72 8.41 -0.05 -1.04
N ALA A 73 9.20 -1.12 -1.17
CA ALA A 73 9.63 -1.96 -0.06
C ALA A 73 10.44 -1.21 1.02
N VAL A 74 11.18 -0.15 0.66
CA VAL A 74 12.01 0.62 1.60
C VAL A 74 11.27 1.83 2.17
N ASN A 75 10.45 2.51 1.37
CA ASN A 75 9.78 3.74 1.77
C ASN A 75 8.77 3.51 2.90
N ILE A 76 8.07 2.38 2.88
CA ILE A 76 7.02 2.09 3.85
C ILE A 76 7.57 1.75 5.23
N PRO A 77 8.62 0.91 5.39
CA PRO A 77 9.28 0.75 6.68
C PRO A 77 9.63 2.05 7.38
N PHE A 78 10.07 3.07 6.63
CA PHE A 78 10.33 4.37 7.20
C PHE A 78 9.07 5.04 7.78
N TYR A 79 7.94 5.01 7.05
CA TYR A 79 6.68 5.55 7.56
C TYR A 79 6.14 4.74 8.75
N GLU A 80 6.31 3.42 8.73
CA GLU A 80 5.88 2.51 9.79
C GLU A 80 6.65 2.76 11.09
N GLU A 81 7.97 2.97 11.00
CA GLU A 81 8.82 3.41 12.10
C GLU A 81 8.36 4.75 12.69
N MET A 82 8.01 5.71 11.84
CA MET A 82 7.51 7.01 12.29
C MET A 82 6.14 6.89 12.97
N ALA A 83 5.21 6.19 12.33
CA ALA A 83 3.85 5.99 12.82
C ALA A 83 3.84 5.33 14.20
N ARG A 84 4.71 4.34 14.42
CA ARG A 84 4.84 3.68 15.71
C ARG A 84 5.32 4.61 16.82
N LYS A 85 6.24 5.53 16.51
CA LYS A 85 6.83 6.48 17.48
C LYS A 85 5.87 7.59 17.89
N ILE A 86 4.94 7.96 17.02
CA ILE A 86 3.89 8.96 17.30
C ILE A 86 2.54 8.33 17.63
N HIS A 87 2.51 7.01 17.81
CA HIS A 87 1.33 6.23 18.18
C HIS A 87 0.16 6.35 17.21
N TRP A 88 0.42 6.52 15.90
CA TRP A 88 -0.66 6.58 14.91
C TRP A 88 -1.29 5.22 14.61
N TRP A 89 -0.46 4.18 14.51
CA TRP A 89 -0.91 2.78 14.46
C TRP A 89 0.24 1.87 14.88
N GLN A 90 -0.07 0.59 15.06
CA GLN A 90 0.92 -0.42 15.36
C GLN A 90 0.54 -1.75 14.73
N TYR A 91 1.57 -2.57 14.49
CA TYR A 91 1.40 -3.96 14.15
C TYR A 91 1.74 -4.88 15.33
N ILE A 92 0.99 -5.97 15.45
CA ILE A 92 1.16 -7.01 16.46
C ILE A 92 0.96 -8.39 15.84
N GLY A 93 1.41 -9.44 16.53
CA GLY A 93 1.07 -10.82 16.17
C GLY A 93 1.55 -11.31 14.79
N CYS A 94 2.56 -10.67 14.21
CA CYS A 94 3.12 -11.00 12.90
C CYS A 94 4.65 -10.91 12.90
N ARG A 95 5.26 -11.46 11.85
CA ARG A 95 6.71 -11.39 11.66
C ARG A 95 7.10 -9.99 11.27
N MET A 96 7.98 -9.38 12.06
CA MET A 96 8.41 -8.00 11.87
C MET A 96 9.92 -7.89 11.77
N VAL A 97 10.37 -6.90 10.99
CA VAL A 97 11.70 -6.32 11.09
C VAL A 97 11.53 -4.94 11.71
N SER A 98 12.11 -4.74 12.90
CA SER A 98 11.83 -3.56 13.73
C SER A 98 10.31 -3.42 13.98
N PHE A 99 9.66 -2.32 13.57
CA PHE A 99 8.20 -2.14 13.72
C PHE A 99 7.40 -2.43 12.44
N THR A 100 8.05 -2.94 11.39
CA THR A 100 7.42 -3.16 10.09
C THR A 100 7.23 -4.66 9.81
N PRO A 101 6.01 -5.13 9.51
CA PRO A 101 5.79 -6.52 9.13
C PRO A 101 6.42 -6.90 7.78
N TRP A 102 6.89 -8.13 7.67
CA TRP A 102 7.45 -8.65 6.41
C TRP A 102 6.44 -8.63 5.26
N TYR A 103 5.17 -8.96 5.53
CA TYR A 103 4.13 -8.92 4.51
C TYR A 103 3.79 -7.50 4.03
N ILE A 104 3.97 -6.47 4.87
CA ILE A 104 3.79 -5.09 4.45
C ILE A 104 4.88 -4.70 3.46
N ILE A 105 6.15 -5.02 3.77
CA ILE A 105 7.30 -4.78 2.88
C ILE A 105 7.09 -5.45 1.53
N LEU A 106 6.70 -6.74 1.54
CA LEU A 106 6.48 -7.52 0.33
C LEU A 106 5.21 -7.07 -0.43
N GLY A 107 4.15 -6.68 0.29
CA GLY A 107 2.94 -6.12 -0.31
C GLY A 107 3.24 -4.83 -1.04
N GLU A 108 3.99 -3.94 -0.42
CA GLU A 108 4.35 -2.62 -0.97
C GLU A 108 5.29 -2.70 -2.17
N PHE A 109 6.16 -3.70 -2.19
CA PHE A 109 6.89 -4.05 -3.41
C PHE A 109 5.93 -4.30 -4.59
N GLY A 110 4.87 -5.08 -4.36
CA GLY A 110 3.85 -5.39 -5.37
C GLY A 110 2.98 -4.18 -5.72
N ILE A 111 2.57 -3.39 -4.73
CA ILE A 111 1.73 -2.20 -4.91
C ILE A 111 2.45 -1.13 -5.73
N ALA A 112 3.72 -0.85 -5.42
CA ALA A 112 4.51 0.11 -6.18
C ALA A 112 4.64 -0.29 -7.66
N LEU A 113 4.82 -1.60 -7.94
CA LEU A 113 4.81 -2.13 -9.30
C LEU A 113 3.44 -1.98 -9.97
N ALA A 114 2.36 -2.31 -9.27
CA ALA A 114 1.00 -2.18 -9.76
C ALA A 114 0.67 -0.73 -10.14
N PHE A 115 0.99 0.23 -9.28
CA PHE A 115 0.79 1.66 -9.52
C PHE A 115 1.59 2.18 -10.71
N ALA A 116 2.86 1.78 -10.85
CA ALA A 116 3.66 2.14 -12.01
C ALA A 116 3.01 1.65 -13.32
N LEU A 117 2.47 0.42 -13.33
CA LEU A 117 1.80 -0.15 -14.49
C LEU A 117 0.46 0.52 -14.80
N LEU A 118 -0.34 0.84 -13.76
CA LEU A 118 -1.60 1.57 -13.91
C LEU A 118 -1.38 2.99 -14.43
N ALA A 119 -0.39 3.71 -13.88
CA ALA A 119 -0.05 5.08 -14.29
C ALA A 119 0.31 5.18 -15.78
N ARG A 120 1.00 4.16 -16.33
CA ARG A 120 1.31 4.07 -17.76
C ARG A 120 0.07 4.02 -18.64
N ARG A 121 -0.97 3.29 -18.21
CA ARG A 121 -2.26 3.21 -18.93
C ARG A 121 -3.03 4.52 -18.82
N LEU A 122 -2.91 5.19 -17.67
CA LEU A 122 -3.60 6.42 -17.32
C LEU A 122 -3.09 7.67 -18.04
N ARG A 123 -1.81 7.73 -18.43
CA ARG A 123 -1.18 8.92 -19.05
C ARG A 123 -1.91 9.48 -20.27
N ARG A 124 -2.66 8.63 -21.00
CA ARG A 124 -3.46 9.01 -22.18
C ARG A 124 -4.96 8.70 -21.98
N GLY A 125 -5.37 8.42 -20.75
CA GLY A 125 -6.72 8.01 -20.41
C GLY A 125 -7.66 9.19 -20.16
N SER A 126 -8.96 8.90 -20.17
CA SER A 126 -9.99 9.84 -19.72
C SER A 126 -10.14 9.81 -18.20
N TRP A 127 -10.89 10.76 -17.63
CA TRP A 127 -11.24 10.74 -16.20
C TRP A 127 -11.94 9.44 -15.78
N ARG A 128 -12.72 8.80 -16.68
CA ARG A 128 -13.34 7.49 -16.41
C ARG A 128 -12.30 6.40 -16.26
N ALA A 129 -11.27 6.41 -17.11
CA ALA A 129 -10.13 5.50 -16.98
C ALA A 129 -9.38 5.72 -15.66
N ALA A 130 -9.32 6.96 -15.16
CA ALA A 130 -8.73 7.27 -13.86
C ALA A 130 -9.53 6.68 -12.70
N VAL A 131 -10.87 6.76 -12.74
CA VAL A 131 -11.73 6.13 -11.73
C VAL A 131 -11.55 4.62 -11.73
N VAL A 132 -11.60 3.98 -12.91
CA VAL A 132 -11.43 2.53 -13.04
C VAL A 132 -10.04 2.09 -12.57
N ALA A 133 -9.00 2.80 -12.96
CA ALA A 133 -7.64 2.52 -12.52
C ALA A 133 -7.48 2.74 -11.00
N GLY A 134 -8.18 3.71 -10.42
CA GLY A 134 -8.19 3.92 -8.98
C GLY A 134 -8.84 2.76 -8.22
N ILE A 135 -10.01 2.29 -8.69
CA ILE A 135 -10.68 1.10 -8.12
C ILE A 135 -9.78 -0.13 -8.25
N ALA A 136 -9.18 -0.33 -9.43
CA ALA A 136 -8.22 -1.41 -9.65
C ALA A 136 -7.01 -1.28 -8.71
N GLY A 137 -6.56 -0.05 -8.43
CA GLY A 137 -5.49 0.25 -7.49
C GLY A 137 -5.78 -0.25 -6.08
N GLY A 138 -6.95 0.06 -5.49
CA GLY A 138 -7.31 -0.43 -4.16
C GLY A 138 -7.51 -1.95 -4.11
N LEU A 139 -8.09 -2.54 -5.15
CA LEU A 139 -8.19 -4.00 -5.25
C LEU A 139 -6.80 -4.66 -5.32
N LEU A 140 -5.83 -4.02 -5.97
CA LEU A 140 -4.45 -4.51 -6.01
C LEU A 140 -3.74 -4.33 -4.67
N ILE A 141 -4.01 -3.27 -3.91
CA ILE A 141 -3.54 -3.14 -2.52
C ILE A 141 -3.99 -4.36 -1.72
N PHE A 142 -5.30 -4.64 -1.74
CA PHE A 142 -5.87 -5.80 -1.06
C PHE A 142 -5.20 -7.10 -1.49
N ALA A 143 -5.09 -7.34 -2.79
CA ALA A 143 -4.51 -8.56 -3.34
C ALA A 143 -3.03 -8.72 -2.96
N CYS A 144 -2.25 -7.64 -3.03
CA CYS A 144 -0.83 -7.65 -2.68
C CYS A 144 -0.62 -7.95 -1.20
N TYR A 145 -1.35 -7.29 -0.30
CA TYR A 145 -1.24 -7.59 1.14
C TYR A 145 -1.73 -8.99 1.49
N THR A 146 -2.83 -9.43 0.90
CA THR A 146 -3.34 -10.79 1.11
C THR A 146 -2.30 -11.83 0.69
N ALA A 147 -1.78 -11.71 -0.54
CA ALA A 147 -0.77 -12.63 -1.04
C ALA A 147 0.51 -12.60 -0.19
N ALA A 148 1.00 -11.41 0.14
CA ALA A 148 2.19 -11.25 0.96
C ALA A 148 2.03 -11.87 2.36
N PHE A 149 0.89 -11.65 3.01
CA PHE A 149 0.60 -12.21 4.34
C PHE A 149 0.59 -13.74 4.32
N PHE A 150 -0.08 -14.34 3.33
CA PHE A 150 -0.07 -15.79 3.19
C PHE A 150 1.35 -16.33 2.93
N ILE A 151 2.14 -15.63 2.12
CA ILE A 151 3.53 -16.00 1.86
C ILE A 151 4.37 -15.95 3.13
N THR A 152 4.39 -14.84 3.86
CA THR A 152 5.38 -14.62 4.92
C THR A 152 4.96 -15.18 6.28
N ASP A 153 3.66 -15.17 6.59
CA ASP A 153 3.13 -15.43 7.94
C ASP A 153 2.26 -16.70 8.02
N ARG A 154 1.90 -17.33 6.90
CA ARG A 154 1.14 -18.61 6.88
C ARG A 154 1.89 -19.77 6.25
N LEU A 155 2.55 -19.57 5.10
CA LEU A 155 3.26 -20.64 4.40
C LEU A 155 4.60 -21.00 5.06
N PHE A 156 5.25 -20.01 5.66
CA PHE A 156 6.42 -20.22 6.51
C PHE A 156 6.01 -19.87 7.95
N PRO A 157 5.48 -20.81 8.76
CA PRO A 157 5.22 -20.57 10.19
C PRO A 157 6.51 -20.42 10.99
#